data_AF-A0A9D9MN41-F1
#
_entry.id   AF-A0A9D9MN41-F1
#
_cell.length_a   1.000
_cell.length_b   1.000
_cell.length_c   1.000
_cell.angle_alpha   90.00
_cell.angle_beta   90.00
_cell.angle_gamma   90.00
#
_symmetry.space_group_name_H-M   'P 1'
#
loop_
_entity.id
_entity.type
_entity.pdbx_description
1 polymer ?
#
loop_
_entity_poly.entity_id
_entity_poly.type
_entity_poly.pdbx_seq_one_letter_code
_entity_poly.pdbx_strand_id
1 'polypeptide(L)'
;MGSKTRQRGRHELRKQAGEGRDPAAVLASLPIGTSDWKRVLDAIVKQHNSQHAKLYKVVSFKTMRDREYFYFSFFNELRTHTTFREADPRVLKQRHVQAVVARWLQRDMATASIHNYLSFLRTFAGWIGRPGLVREVAFYVGPDSPHVHRKQVAVEDRSWTAHGVDIEAKIAEVAAFDPWVGLQLEICYRFGARPKEARHFRPHGALIPRELAFERDAAAYPECEEFVRFAQGTKGGRPRDEPLQTEEQRELLTRLQSVVAKGWYVGEPGRTAAQNQDRFYNVLRRFGITRNALGVTAHGLRHQSANDGYEADTGAPSPVRGQHERPENDADARYRTAIRLGHSRLRSSTFYVGTMGKAGQADAPACAPEGAPVEQSS
;
A
#
# COMPACT_ATOMS: atom_id res chain seq x y z
N MET A 1 -10.13 35.83 34.14
CA MET A 1 -9.85 35.98 32.69
C MET A 1 -9.68 34.60 32.08
N GLY A 2 -10.76 34.03 31.55
CA GLY A 2 -10.76 32.65 31.03
C GLY A 2 -10.57 32.64 29.52
N SER A 3 -9.39 32.23 29.06
CA SER A 3 -9.07 32.03 27.65
C SER A 3 -9.77 30.76 27.12
N LYS A 4 -10.76 30.92 26.24
CA LYS A 4 -11.40 29.82 25.51
C LYS A 4 -10.61 29.53 24.23
N THR A 5 -9.68 28.57 24.30
CA THR A 5 -9.03 28.01 23.12
C THR A 5 -10.04 27.18 22.32
N ARG A 6 -10.46 27.69 21.15
CA ARG A 6 -11.32 26.99 20.19
C ARG A 6 -10.60 25.75 19.64
N GLN A 7 -11.12 24.55 19.93
CA GLN A 7 -10.77 23.33 19.22
C GLN A 7 -11.13 23.49 17.73
N ARG A 8 -10.14 23.31 16.84
CA ARG A 8 -10.35 23.17 15.40
C ARG A 8 -11.04 21.82 15.15
N GLY A 9 -12.34 21.87 14.85
CA GLY A 9 -13.13 20.69 14.51
C GLY A 9 -12.59 19.97 13.28
N ARG A 10 -12.57 18.64 13.35
CA ARG A 10 -12.43 17.76 12.19
C ARG A 10 -13.52 18.10 11.18
N HIS A 11 -13.15 18.17 9.91
CA HIS A 11 -14.09 18.36 8.80
C HIS A 11 -14.90 17.07 8.61
N GLU A 12 -15.89 16.83 9.47
CA GLU A 12 -16.93 15.85 9.20
C GLU A 12 -17.80 16.41 8.07
N LEU A 13 -17.94 15.65 6.98
CA LEU A 13 -18.89 15.95 5.92
C LEU A 13 -20.27 16.03 6.57
N ARG A 14 -20.81 17.25 6.66
CA ARG A 14 -22.18 17.54 7.08
C ARG A 14 -23.11 16.63 6.27
N LYS A 15 -23.67 15.59 6.91
CA LYS A 15 -24.72 14.76 6.33
C LYS A 15 -25.89 15.69 5.99
N GLN A 16 -26.04 16.03 4.71
CA GLN A 16 -27.20 16.80 4.25
C GLN A 16 -28.42 15.87 4.18
N ALA A 17 -29.58 16.43 4.54
CA ALA A 17 -30.88 15.77 4.53
C ALA A 17 -31.15 15.08 3.18
N GLY A 18 -31.13 13.75 3.16
CA GLY A 18 -31.23 12.94 1.95
C GLY A 18 -30.82 11.47 2.11
N GLU A 19 -30.48 11.01 3.32
CA GLU A 19 -30.36 9.58 3.62
C GLU A 19 -31.73 8.92 3.38
N GLY A 20 -31.86 8.23 2.24
CA GLY A 20 -33.07 7.46 1.88
C GLY A 20 -33.60 7.66 0.45
N ARG A 21 -33.11 8.65 -0.32
CA ARG A 21 -33.54 8.79 -1.73
C ARG A 21 -32.74 7.86 -2.64
N ASP A 22 -33.46 7.09 -3.45
CA ASP A 22 -32.90 6.25 -4.52
C ASP A 22 -31.91 7.06 -5.39
N PRO A 23 -30.64 6.63 -5.51
CA PRO A 23 -29.66 7.30 -6.37
C PRO A 23 -30.14 7.55 -7.80
N ALA A 24 -30.93 6.66 -8.39
CA ALA A 24 -31.45 6.83 -9.74
C ALA A 24 -32.46 8.00 -9.81
N ALA A 25 -33.37 8.10 -8.83
CA ALA A 25 -34.29 9.23 -8.71
C ALA A 25 -33.56 10.57 -8.51
N VAL A 26 -32.47 10.58 -7.73
CA VAL A 26 -31.63 11.77 -7.57
C VAL A 26 -31.05 12.21 -8.92
N LEU A 27 -30.47 11.28 -9.69
CA LEU A 27 -29.88 11.57 -10.99
C LEU A 27 -30.92 12.06 -12.02
N ALA A 28 -32.13 11.51 -12.01
CA ALA A 28 -33.23 11.93 -12.89
C ALA A 28 -33.75 13.33 -12.55
N SER A 29 -33.75 13.71 -11.26
CA SER A 29 -34.27 15.01 -10.81
C SER A 29 -33.36 16.21 -11.11
N LEU A 30 -32.07 15.98 -11.36
CA LEU A 30 -31.08 17.05 -11.52
C LEU A 30 -30.75 17.30 -13.01
N PRO A 31 -30.83 18.54 -13.51
CA PRO A 31 -30.48 18.83 -14.91
C PRO A 31 -29.00 18.56 -15.17
N ILE A 32 -28.67 18.20 -16.42
CA ILE A 32 -27.28 18.08 -16.87
C ILE A 32 -26.60 19.45 -16.77
N GLY A 33 -25.40 19.49 -16.20
CA GLY A 33 -24.65 20.73 -15.98
C GLY A 33 -24.98 21.45 -14.67
N THR A 34 -25.77 20.82 -13.79
CA THR A 34 -26.11 21.40 -12.47
C THR A 34 -24.86 21.85 -11.68
N SER A 35 -25.00 22.94 -10.93
CA SER A 35 -23.99 23.41 -9.99
C SER A 35 -23.80 22.45 -8.81
N ASP A 36 -24.82 21.63 -8.48
CA ASP A 36 -24.77 20.58 -7.45
C ASP A 36 -24.16 19.27 -7.98
N TRP A 37 -23.00 19.40 -8.61
CA TRP A 37 -22.26 18.26 -9.19
C TRP A 37 -21.85 17.23 -8.13
N LYS A 38 -21.69 17.65 -6.87
CA LYS A 38 -21.32 16.76 -5.76
C LYS A 38 -22.44 15.76 -5.47
N ARG A 39 -23.69 16.20 -5.50
CA ARG A 39 -24.86 15.33 -5.34
C ARG A 39 -25.02 14.36 -6.50
N VAL A 40 -24.75 14.81 -7.72
CA VAL A 40 -24.71 13.93 -8.90
C VAL A 40 -23.63 12.85 -8.74
N LEU A 41 -22.41 13.25 -8.34
CA LEU A 41 -21.32 12.30 -8.15
C LEU A 41 -21.58 11.31 -7.02
N ASP A 42 -22.11 11.77 -5.89
CA ASP A 42 -22.50 10.94 -4.75
C ASP A 42 -23.52 9.86 -5.17
N ALA A 43 -24.54 10.23 -5.95
CA ALA A 43 -25.51 9.28 -6.46
C ALA A 43 -24.89 8.20 -7.37
N ILE A 44 -24.00 8.59 -8.30
CA ILE A 44 -23.26 7.62 -9.15
C ILE A 44 -22.41 6.68 -8.29
N VAL A 45 -21.68 7.22 -7.31
CA VAL A 45 -20.83 6.43 -6.41
C VAL A 45 -21.68 5.45 -5.60
N LYS A 46 -22.80 5.87 -5.03
CA LYS A 46 -23.71 4.99 -4.28
C LYS A 46 -24.26 3.85 -5.14
N GLN A 47 -24.57 4.12 -6.41
CA GLN A 47 -25.12 3.11 -7.31
C GLN A 47 -24.08 2.06 -7.75
N HIS A 48 -22.81 2.43 -7.90
CA HIS A 48 -21.84 1.59 -8.61
C HIS A 48 -20.56 1.21 -7.85
N ASN A 49 -20.20 1.89 -6.76
CA ASN A 49 -18.83 1.81 -6.23
C ASN A 49 -18.44 0.43 -5.64
N SER A 50 -19.43 -0.37 -5.26
CA SER A 50 -19.25 -1.76 -4.85
C SER A 50 -18.82 -2.69 -6.00
N GLN A 51 -19.07 -2.30 -7.26
CA GLN A 51 -18.82 -3.13 -8.43
C GLN A 51 -17.33 -3.23 -8.77
N HIS A 52 -16.87 -4.46 -9.04
CA HIS A 52 -15.53 -4.67 -9.57
C HIS A 52 -15.46 -4.31 -11.06
N ALA A 53 -14.36 -3.72 -11.50
CA ALA A 53 -14.22 -3.17 -12.84
C ALA A 53 -14.27 -4.21 -14.00
N LYS A 54 -14.28 -5.50 -13.68
CA LYS A 54 -14.13 -6.61 -14.66
C LYS A 54 -14.78 -7.92 -14.23
N LEU A 55 -14.95 -8.15 -12.93
CA LEU A 55 -15.36 -9.45 -12.39
C LEU A 55 -16.71 -9.25 -11.72
N TYR A 56 -17.54 -10.29 -11.69
CA TYR A 56 -18.79 -10.25 -10.93
C TYR A 56 -18.51 -10.50 -9.44
N LYS A 57 -17.99 -9.46 -8.76
CA LYS A 57 -17.72 -9.49 -7.32
C LYS A 57 -17.75 -8.09 -6.71
N VAL A 58 -17.95 -8.04 -5.40
CA VAL A 58 -17.84 -6.80 -4.61
C VAL A 58 -16.37 -6.45 -4.37
N VAL A 59 -16.01 -5.18 -4.55
CA VAL A 59 -14.65 -4.69 -4.22
C VAL A 59 -14.49 -4.46 -2.72
N SER A 60 -13.26 -4.38 -2.24
CA SER A 60 -13.00 -4.10 -0.82
C SER A 60 -13.51 -2.70 -0.41
N PHE A 61 -13.90 -2.53 0.86
CA PHE A 61 -14.24 -1.21 1.41
C PHE A 61 -13.15 -0.17 1.21
N LYS A 62 -11.87 -0.58 1.26
CA LYS A 62 -10.74 0.30 0.93
C LYS A 62 -10.82 0.80 -0.52
N THR A 63 -11.07 -0.11 -1.46
CA THR A 63 -11.22 0.26 -2.88
C THR A 63 -12.37 1.23 -3.08
N MET A 64 -13.51 1.00 -2.43
CA MET A 64 -14.65 1.92 -2.48
C MET A 64 -14.26 3.32 -1.99
N ARG A 65 -13.63 3.39 -0.81
CA ARG A 65 -13.19 4.66 -0.20
C ARG A 65 -12.15 5.39 -1.05
N ASP A 66 -11.15 4.66 -1.56
CA ASP A 66 -10.09 5.25 -2.40
C ASP A 66 -10.67 5.83 -3.70
N ARG A 67 -11.63 5.11 -4.33
CA ARG A 67 -12.33 5.57 -5.53
C ARG A 67 -13.18 6.80 -5.27
N GLU A 68 -14.01 6.76 -4.22
CA GLU A 68 -14.88 7.87 -3.83
C GLU A 68 -14.05 9.14 -3.61
N TYR A 69 -13.04 9.07 -2.72
CA TYR A 69 -12.14 10.20 -2.46
C TYR A 69 -11.50 10.73 -3.74
N PHE A 70 -10.99 9.82 -4.58
CA PHE A 70 -10.39 10.19 -5.86
C PHE A 70 -11.37 10.92 -6.78
N TYR A 71 -12.59 10.41 -6.99
CA TYR A 71 -13.54 11.03 -7.92
C TYR A 71 -13.96 12.42 -7.45
N PHE A 72 -14.23 12.61 -6.17
CA PHE A 72 -14.53 13.94 -5.63
C PHE A 72 -13.34 14.88 -5.80
N SER A 73 -12.12 14.42 -5.53
CA SER A 73 -10.90 15.21 -5.76
C SER A 73 -10.72 15.56 -7.24
N PHE A 74 -10.94 14.60 -8.15
CA PHE A 74 -10.80 14.76 -9.59
C PHE A 74 -11.77 15.81 -10.13
N PHE A 75 -13.07 15.70 -9.82
CA PHE A 75 -14.08 16.65 -10.29
C PHE A 75 -13.93 18.03 -9.64
N ASN A 76 -13.50 18.08 -8.37
CA ASN A 76 -13.15 19.34 -7.73
C ASN A 76 -12.00 20.02 -8.49
N GLU A 77 -10.91 19.31 -8.77
CA GLU A 77 -9.78 19.85 -9.51
C GLU A 77 -10.15 20.27 -10.94
N LEU A 78 -10.91 19.42 -11.66
CA LEU A 78 -11.40 19.73 -12.99
C LEU A 78 -12.19 21.04 -13.03
N ARG A 79 -13.11 21.24 -12.07
CA ARG A 79 -13.98 22.43 -12.08
C ARG A 79 -13.33 23.69 -11.53
N THR A 80 -12.33 23.55 -10.65
CA THR A 80 -11.71 24.70 -9.96
C THR A 80 -10.42 25.18 -10.63
N HIS A 81 -9.68 24.26 -11.28
CA HIS A 81 -8.34 24.54 -11.78
C HIS A 81 -8.19 24.31 -13.29
N THR A 82 -9.30 24.17 -14.02
CA THR A 82 -9.31 24.14 -15.48
C THR A 82 -10.44 25.03 -16.02
N THR A 83 -10.55 25.16 -17.33
CA THR A 83 -11.64 25.89 -17.99
C THR A 83 -13.00 25.19 -17.87
N PHE A 84 -13.04 23.92 -17.46
CA PHE A 84 -14.26 23.10 -17.37
C PHE A 84 -15.05 23.31 -16.07
N ARG A 85 -15.38 24.56 -15.74
CA ARG A 85 -16.05 24.96 -14.49
C ARG A 85 -17.43 24.32 -14.28
N GLU A 86 -18.08 23.92 -15.37
CA GLU A 86 -19.42 23.34 -15.39
C GLU A 86 -19.42 21.83 -15.67
N ALA A 87 -18.27 21.16 -15.58
CA ALA A 87 -18.18 19.72 -15.85
C ALA A 87 -19.15 18.91 -14.96
N ASP A 88 -20.09 18.23 -15.61
CA ASP A 88 -21.04 17.31 -14.97
C ASP A 88 -20.43 15.89 -14.89
N PRO A 89 -20.51 15.19 -13.74
CA PRO A 89 -20.02 13.82 -13.60
C PRO A 89 -20.59 12.82 -14.60
N ARG A 90 -21.83 13.01 -15.07
CA ARG A 90 -22.47 12.19 -16.11
C ARG A 90 -21.87 12.42 -17.50
N VAL A 91 -21.16 13.54 -17.68
CA VAL A 91 -20.62 14.00 -18.97
C VAL A 91 -19.10 14.16 -18.90
N LEU A 92 -18.41 13.13 -18.42
CA LEU A 92 -16.96 13.03 -18.55
C LEU A 92 -16.57 12.89 -20.03
N LYS A 93 -15.62 13.71 -20.48
CA LYS A 93 -15.07 13.72 -21.85
C LYS A 93 -13.56 13.52 -21.80
N GLN A 94 -12.97 13.04 -22.89
CA GLN A 94 -11.53 12.81 -23.00
C GLN A 94 -10.70 14.08 -22.72
N ARG A 95 -11.15 15.24 -23.21
CA ARG A 95 -10.54 16.55 -22.92
C ARG A 95 -10.48 16.90 -21.43
N HIS A 96 -11.46 16.44 -20.64
CA HIS A 96 -11.47 16.65 -19.18
C HIS A 96 -10.36 15.82 -18.52
N VAL A 97 -10.21 14.57 -18.94
CA VAL A 97 -9.15 13.68 -18.45
C VAL A 97 -7.78 14.23 -18.84
N GLN A 98 -7.59 14.64 -20.10
CA GLN A 98 -6.35 15.26 -20.58
C GLN A 98 -5.96 16.49 -19.74
N ALA A 99 -6.91 17.41 -19.50
CA ALA A 99 -6.64 18.62 -18.72
C ALA A 99 -6.19 18.32 -17.28
N VAL A 100 -6.81 17.33 -16.62
CA VAL A 100 -6.41 16.96 -15.25
C VAL A 100 -5.10 16.17 -15.23
N VAL A 101 -4.84 15.30 -16.22
CA VAL A 101 -3.55 14.60 -16.34
C VAL A 101 -2.40 15.59 -16.56
N ALA A 102 -2.59 16.62 -17.41
CA ALA A 102 -1.59 17.67 -17.59
C ALA A 102 -1.22 18.35 -16.25
N ARG A 103 -2.21 18.56 -15.37
CA ARG A 103 -1.98 19.09 -14.02
C ARG A 103 -1.32 18.09 -13.07
N TRP A 104 -1.53 16.79 -13.25
CA TRP A 104 -0.77 15.77 -12.50
C TRP A 104 0.71 15.80 -12.88
N LEU A 105 1.00 15.94 -14.17
CA LEU A 105 2.38 16.05 -14.67
C LEU A 105 3.06 17.35 -14.20
N GLN A 106 2.36 18.49 -14.22
CA GLN A 106 2.89 19.76 -13.71
C GLN A 106 3.25 19.72 -12.21
N ARG A 107 2.63 18.82 -11.44
CA ARG A 107 2.91 18.63 -10.01
C ARG A 107 3.87 17.47 -9.73
N ASP A 108 4.54 16.97 -10.77
CA ASP A 108 5.44 15.82 -10.72
C ASP A 108 4.84 14.62 -9.98
N MET A 109 3.58 14.31 -10.31
CA MET A 109 2.87 13.22 -9.64
C MET A 109 3.50 11.88 -10.01
N ALA A 110 3.75 11.04 -9.01
CA ALA A 110 4.34 9.72 -9.21
C ALA A 110 3.61 8.87 -10.27
N THR A 111 4.36 8.20 -11.14
CA THR A 111 3.85 7.33 -12.23
C THR A 111 2.80 6.34 -11.73
N ALA A 112 3.02 5.72 -10.57
CA ALA A 112 2.09 4.75 -10.00
C ALA A 112 0.71 5.38 -9.67
N SER A 113 0.70 6.64 -9.23
CA SER A 113 -0.53 7.37 -8.93
C SER A 113 -1.30 7.71 -10.22
N ILE A 114 -0.61 8.20 -11.25
CA ILE A 114 -1.21 8.48 -12.56
C ILE A 114 -1.89 7.23 -13.13
N HIS A 115 -1.19 6.09 -13.15
CA HIS A 115 -1.73 4.81 -13.63
C HIS A 115 -2.95 4.37 -12.83
N ASN A 116 -2.89 4.48 -11.50
CA ASN A 116 -3.99 4.09 -10.63
C ASN A 116 -5.22 4.98 -10.82
N TYR A 117 -5.04 6.30 -10.91
CA TYR A 117 -6.11 7.26 -11.15
C TYR A 117 -6.75 7.10 -12.53
N LEU A 118 -5.96 6.86 -13.58
CA LEU A 118 -6.50 6.49 -14.90
C LEU A 118 -7.28 5.17 -14.84
N SER A 119 -6.85 4.19 -14.04
CA SER A 119 -7.62 2.95 -13.83
C SER A 119 -8.96 3.19 -13.11
N PHE A 120 -9.00 4.13 -12.15
CA PHE A 120 -10.25 4.54 -11.51
C PHE A 120 -11.17 5.25 -12.53
N LEU A 121 -10.63 6.20 -13.31
CA LEU A 121 -11.41 6.87 -14.36
C LEU A 121 -11.95 5.91 -15.42
N ARG A 122 -11.22 4.85 -15.79
CA ARG A 122 -11.75 3.78 -16.67
C ARG A 122 -12.94 3.07 -16.06
N THR A 123 -12.88 2.78 -14.75
CA THR A 123 -14.02 2.19 -14.02
C THR A 123 -15.21 3.15 -14.06
N PHE A 124 -14.99 4.42 -13.70
CA PHE A 124 -16.02 5.45 -13.70
C PHE A 124 -16.66 5.66 -15.08
N ALA A 125 -15.83 5.66 -16.14
CA ALA A 125 -16.29 5.77 -17.52
C ALA A 125 -17.24 4.61 -17.89
N GLY A 126 -16.99 3.40 -17.39
CA GLY A 126 -17.91 2.27 -17.51
C GLY A 126 -19.26 2.53 -16.82
N TRP A 127 -19.26 3.10 -15.61
CA TRP A 127 -20.49 3.41 -14.87
C TRP A 127 -21.40 4.41 -15.58
N ILE A 128 -20.82 5.38 -16.29
CA ILE A 128 -21.58 6.37 -17.07
C ILE A 128 -21.86 5.94 -18.51
N GLY A 129 -21.69 4.65 -18.84
CA GLY A 129 -21.99 4.10 -20.17
C GLY A 129 -21.01 4.52 -21.28
N ARG A 130 -19.78 4.91 -20.93
CA ARG A 130 -18.72 5.29 -21.89
C ARG A 130 -17.45 4.45 -21.73
N PRO A 131 -17.50 3.11 -21.87
CA PRO A 131 -16.29 2.31 -21.89
C PRO A 131 -15.36 2.79 -23.02
N GLY A 132 -14.05 2.72 -22.80
CA GLY A 132 -13.04 3.17 -23.78
C GLY A 132 -12.78 4.69 -23.83
N LEU A 133 -13.56 5.51 -23.11
CA LEU A 133 -13.33 6.96 -23.01
C LEU A 133 -11.92 7.30 -22.52
N VAL A 134 -11.42 6.54 -21.55
CA VAL A 134 -10.11 6.76 -20.93
C VAL A 134 -9.08 5.85 -21.59
N ARG A 135 -8.23 6.46 -22.43
CA ARG A 135 -7.18 5.80 -23.21
C ARG A 135 -6.03 5.23 -22.34
N GLU A 136 -5.08 4.60 -23.01
CA GLU A 136 -3.82 4.15 -22.39
C GLU A 136 -2.95 5.34 -21.93
N VAL A 137 -2.04 5.07 -20.99
CA VAL A 137 -1.24 6.15 -20.35
C VAL A 137 -0.43 6.93 -21.38
N ALA A 138 0.19 6.23 -22.35
CA ALA A 138 0.99 6.84 -23.42
C ALA A 138 0.24 7.90 -24.23
N PHE A 139 -1.09 7.78 -24.37
CA PHE A 139 -1.90 8.78 -25.04
C PHE A 139 -1.88 10.15 -24.32
N TYR A 140 -1.74 10.15 -22.98
CA TYR A 140 -1.78 11.38 -22.19
C TYR A 140 -0.40 11.95 -21.89
N VAL A 141 0.61 11.09 -21.74
CA VAL A 141 1.96 11.50 -21.31
C VAL A 141 2.96 11.55 -22.46
N GLY A 142 2.62 11.02 -23.64
CA GLY A 142 3.52 10.82 -24.78
C GLY A 142 4.30 9.50 -24.67
N PRO A 143 4.68 8.87 -25.80
CA PRO A 143 5.34 7.55 -25.82
C PRO A 143 6.73 7.54 -25.18
N ASP A 144 7.44 8.67 -25.19
CA ASP A 144 8.81 8.78 -24.67
C ASP A 144 8.87 9.20 -23.19
N SER A 145 7.71 9.41 -22.56
CA SER A 145 7.66 9.86 -21.17
C SER A 145 8.06 8.75 -20.20
N PRO A 146 8.80 9.08 -19.12
CA PRO A 146 9.11 8.12 -18.04
C PRO A 146 7.84 7.61 -17.32
N HIS A 147 6.69 8.24 -17.53
CA HIS A 147 5.41 7.82 -16.96
C HIS A 147 4.68 6.74 -17.78
N VAL A 148 5.14 6.40 -19.00
CA VAL A 148 4.46 5.40 -19.85
C VAL A 148 4.44 4.03 -19.18
N HIS A 149 5.56 3.63 -18.60
CA HIS A 149 5.70 2.34 -17.94
C HIS A 149 5.98 2.51 -16.46
N ARG A 150 5.28 1.72 -15.64
CA ARG A 150 5.58 1.63 -14.21
C ARG A 150 6.76 0.68 -14.01
N LYS A 151 7.90 1.20 -13.54
CA LYS A 151 8.97 0.36 -13.00
C LYS A 151 8.46 -0.37 -11.75
N GLN A 152 8.59 -1.69 -11.75
CA GLN A 152 8.05 -2.61 -10.73
C GLN A 152 9.19 -3.39 -10.04
N VAL A 153 10.29 -2.70 -9.79
CA VAL A 153 11.51 -3.24 -9.20
C VAL A 153 11.97 -2.28 -8.11
N ALA A 154 12.42 -2.80 -6.97
CA ALA A 154 13.05 -1.99 -5.94
C ALA A 154 14.44 -1.52 -6.42
N VAL A 155 14.71 -0.23 -6.20
CA VAL A 155 15.97 0.43 -6.58
C VAL A 155 16.71 0.97 -5.36
N GLU A 156 16.12 0.84 -4.18
CA GLU A 156 16.63 1.31 -2.90
C GLU A 156 16.24 0.28 -1.83
N ASP A 157 17.08 0.08 -0.82
CA ASP A 157 16.70 -0.68 0.36
C ASP A 157 15.77 0.17 1.24
N ARG A 158 14.58 -0.37 1.53
CA ARG A 158 13.55 0.25 2.38
C ARG A 158 13.44 -0.44 3.74
N SER A 159 14.39 -1.30 4.06
CA SER A 159 14.55 -1.94 5.34
C SER A 159 14.84 -0.90 6.43
N TRP A 160 14.58 -1.25 7.70
CA TRP A 160 14.82 -0.29 8.79
C TRP A 160 16.31 -0.11 9.06
N THR A 161 17.10 -1.18 8.93
CA THR A 161 18.55 -1.13 9.12
C THR A 161 19.22 -0.23 8.08
N ALA A 162 18.75 -0.22 6.83
CA ALA A 162 19.26 0.70 5.80
C ALA A 162 19.03 2.19 6.10
N HIS A 163 18.07 2.50 6.99
CA HIS A 163 17.82 3.85 7.47
C HIS A 163 18.44 4.12 8.86
N GLY A 164 19.37 3.27 9.32
CA GLY A 164 20.06 3.42 10.59
C GLY A 164 19.17 3.25 11.83
N VAL A 165 18.01 2.60 11.68
CA VAL A 165 17.10 2.34 12.80
C VAL A 165 17.45 0.99 13.43
N ASP A 166 17.86 1.02 14.70
CA ASP A 166 17.88 -0.19 15.54
C ASP A 166 16.44 -0.68 15.74
N ILE A 167 16.13 -1.81 15.11
CA ILE A 167 14.77 -2.35 15.04
C ILE A 167 14.29 -2.77 16.41
N GLU A 168 15.10 -3.52 17.14
CA GLU A 168 14.72 -4.09 18.44
C GLU A 168 14.53 -2.97 19.46
N ALA A 169 15.49 -2.03 19.52
CA ALA A 169 15.39 -0.89 20.42
C ALA A 169 14.17 -0.02 20.09
N LYS A 170 13.89 0.22 18.81
CA LYS A 170 12.72 1.02 18.39
C LYS A 170 11.40 0.31 18.69
N ILE A 171 11.32 -1.01 18.51
CA ILE A 171 10.13 -1.80 18.86
C ILE A 171 9.93 -1.78 20.38
N ALA A 172 10.99 -1.95 21.16
CA ALA A 172 10.93 -1.89 22.62
C ALA A 172 10.47 -0.51 23.12
N GLU A 173 10.99 0.58 22.54
CA GLU A 173 10.57 1.95 22.85
C GLU A 173 9.07 2.15 22.58
N VAL A 174 8.58 1.68 21.42
CA VAL A 174 7.15 1.74 21.08
C VAL A 174 6.32 0.86 22.03
N ALA A 175 6.79 -0.34 22.36
CA ALA A 175 6.11 -1.28 23.25
C ALA A 175 5.96 -0.73 24.67
N ALA A 176 6.96 0.01 25.16
CA ALA A 176 6.91 0.68 26.47
C ALA A 176 5.79 1.74 26.54
N PHE A 177 5.45 2.38 25.42
CA PHE A 177 4.33 3.33 25.34
C PHE A 177 3.00 2.66 25.01
N ASP A 178 3.01 1.71 24.08
CA ASP A 178 1.83 0.99 23.62
C ASP A 178 2.16 -0.48 23.32
N PRO A 179 1.93 -1.40 24.27
CA PRO A 179 2.35 -2.80 24.16
C PRO A 179 1.68 -3.51 22.97
N TRP A 180 0.45 -3.14 22.61
CA TRP A 180 -0.26 -3.72 21.47
C TRP A 180 0.39 -3.33 20.14
N VAL A 181 0.81 -2.07 20.00
CA VAL A 181 1.49 -1.60 18.79
C VAL A 181 2.91 -2.17 18.71
N GLY A 182 3.60 -2.30 19.85
CA GLY A 182 4.89 -3.00 19.95
C GLY A 182 4.81 -4.42 19.40
N LEU A 183 3.87 -5.23 19.92
CA LEU A 183 3.62 -6.60 19.43
C LEU A 183 3.29 -6.65 17.94
N GLN A 184 2.50 -5.70 17.44
CA GLN A 184 2.15 -5.62 16.01
C GLN A 184 3.36 -5.31 15.12
N LEU A 185 4.27 -4.43 15.57
CA LEU A 185 5.54 -4.18 14.88
C LEU A 185 6.44 -5.40 14.92
N GLU A 186 6.53 -6.07 16.07
CA GLU A 186 7.33 -7.29 16.23
C GLU A 186 6.86 -8.41 15.29
N ILE A 187 5.54 -8.60 15.13
CA ILE A 187 4.97 -9.54 14.14
C ILE A 187 5.36 -9.13 12.70
N CYS A 188 5.40 -7.84 12.39
CA CYS A 188 5.83 -7.37 11.06
C CYS A 188 7.30 -7.69 10.81
N TYR A 189 8.15 -7.57 11.84
CA TYR A 189 9.57 -7.85 11.76
C TYR A 189 9.87 -9.36 11.67
N ARG A 190 9.40 -10.14 12.65
CA ARG A 190 9.73 -11.57 12.79
C ARG A 190 9.12 -12.45 11.69
N PHE A 191 7.95 -12.10 11.16
CA PHE A 191 7.22 -12.93 10.18
C PHE A 191 7.04 -12.24 8.82
N GLY A 192 7.74 -11.13 8.60
CA GLY A 192 7.58 -10.28 7.42
C GLY A 192 6.12 -9.85 7.19
N ALA A 193 5.28 -9.82 8.23
CA ALA A 193 3.85 -9.66 8.09
C ALA A 193 3.50 -8.26 7.56
N ARG A 194 2.43 -8.16 6.76
CA ARG A 194 1.88 -6.85 6.42
C ARG A 194 1.33 -6.20 7.71
N PRO A 195 1.37 -4.86 7.85
CA PRO A 195 0.79 -4.19 9.02
C PRO A 195 -0.70 -4.51 9.25
N LYS A 196 -1.45 -4.87 8.21
CA LYS A 196 -2.82 -5.35 8.36
C LYS A 196 -2.88 -6.80 8.86
N GLU A 197 -2.00 -7.67 8.38
CA GLU A 197 -1.88 -9.06 8.85
C GLU A 197 -1.55 -9.06 10.35
N ALA A 198 -0.52 -8.32 10.78
CA ALA A 198 -0.14 -8.22 12.19
C ALA A 198 -1.29 -7.76 13.10
N ARG A 199 -2.00 -6.70 12.71
CA ARG A 199 -3.15 -6.17 13.48
C ARG A 199 -4.41 -7.05 13.45
N HIS A 200 -4.45 -8.07 12.61
CA HIS A 200 -5.55 -9.04 12.58
C HIS A 200 -5.08 -10.45 12.92
N PHE A 201 -3.81 -10.60 13.31
CA PHE A 201 -3.21 -11.88 13.62
C PHE A 201 -3.90 -12.47 14.84
N ARG A 202 -4.23 -13.76 14.79
CA ARG A 202 -4.86 -14.49 15.89
C ARG A 202 -3.90 -15.59 16.32
N PRO A 203 -3.24 -15.48 17.48
CA PRO A 203 -2.14 -16.39 17.81
C PRO A 203 -2.61 -17.80 18.19
N HIS A 204 -3.82 -17.92 18.74
CA HIS A 204 -4.41 -19.21 19.10
C HIS A 204 -4.80 -20.00 17.85
N GLY A 205 -4.13 -21.14 17.64
CA GLY A 205 -4.32 -22.01 16.47
C GLY A 205 -3.64 -21.52 15.18
N ALA A 206 -2.77 -20.51 15.26
CA ALA A 206 -1.98 -20.07 14.10
C ALA A 206 -0.77 -20.97 13.84
N LEU A 207 -0.16 -21.55 14.87
CA LEU A 207 0.88 -22.54 14.72
C LEU A 207 0.26 -23.85 14.26
N ILE A 208 0.70 -24.34 13.10
CA ILE A 208 0.22 -25.56 12.47
C ILE A 208 1.41 -26.43 12.06
N PRO A 209 1.26 -27.76 12.09
CA PRO A 209 2.28 -28.65 11.58
C PRO A 209 2.28 -28.64 10.04
N ARG A 210 3.39 -29.09 9.45
CA ARG A 210 3.69 -29.05 8.01
C ARG A 210 2.58 -29.67 7.15
N GLU A 211 1.99 -30.78 7.58
CA GLU A 211 0.94 -31.50 6.88
C GLU A 211 -0.36 -30.68 6.72
N LEU A 212 -0.56 -29.65 7.56
CA LEU A 212 -1.70 -28.73 7.45
C LEU A 212 -1.35 -27.45 6.69
N ALA A 213 -0.07 -27.18 6.42
CA ALA A 213 0.35 -25.99 5.68
C ALA A 213 -0.02 -26.11 4.20
N PHE A 214 -0.16 -24.98 3.50
CA PHE A 214 -0.35 -25.00 2.06
C PHE A 214 0.85 -25.68 1.39
N GLU A 215 0.60 -26.65 0.52
CA GLU A 215 1.62 -27.43 -0.19
C GLU A 215 2.72 -26.55 -0.79
N ARG A 216 2.32 -25.45 -1.46
CA ARG A 216 3.24 -24.46 -2.03
C ARG A 216 4.18 -23.85 -0.99
N ASP A 217 3.64 -23.51 0.18
CA ASP A 217 4.39 -22.83 1.24
C ASP A 217 5.32 -23.83 1.94
N ALA A 218 4.83 -25.05 2.22
CA ALA A 218 5.63 -26.13 2.78
C ALA A 218 6.76 -26.59 1.82
N ALA A 219 6.48 -26.70 0.52
CA ALA A 219 7.45 -27.11 -0.49
C ALA A 219 8.62 -26.13 -0.65
N ALA A 220 8.40 -24.83 -0.36
CA ALA A 220 9.47 -23.83 -0.43
C ALA A 220 10.45 -23.92 0.77
N TYR A 221 10.03 -24.56 1.86
CA TYR A 221 10.78 -24.71 3.10
C TYR A 221 10.72 -26.17 3.56
N PRO A 222 11.35 -27.12 2.83
CA PRO A 222 11.33 -28.54 3.16
C PRO A 222 11.95 -28.86 4.53
N GLU A 223 12.83 -27.99 5.02
CA GLU A 223 13.49 -28.10 6.32
C GLU A 223 12.60 -27.71 7.52
N CYS A 224 11.40 -27.17 7.27
CA CYS A 224 10.50 -26.69 8.33
C CYS A 224 9.34 -27.66 8.58
N GLU A 225 9.15 -28.03 9.85
CA GLU A 225 8.06 -28.90 10.32
C GLU A 225 6.84 -28.13 10.84
N GLU A 226 7.01 -26.84 11.16
CA GLU A 226 5.94 -26.00 11.72
C GLU A 226 5.83 -24.69 10.95
N PHE A 227 4.58 -24.21 10.81
CA PHE A 227 4.25 -22.99 10.10
C PHE A 227 3.26 -22.13 10.89
N VAL A 228 3.33 -20.82 10.67
CA VAL A 228 2.43 -19.82 11.23
C VAL A 228 1.47 -19.35 10.17
N ARG A 229 0.20 -19.71 10.33
CA ARG A 229 -0.88 -19.35 9.40
C ARG A 229 -1.35 -17.91 9.58
N PHE A 230 -1.14 -17.10 8.54
CA PHE A 230 -1.75 -15.78 8.40
C PHE A 230 -3.02 -15.88 7.55
N ALA A 231 -4.17 -16.02 8.20
CA ALA A 231 -5.47 -16.12 7.52
C ALA A 231 -6.19 -14.76 7.39
N GLN A 232 -6.21 -13.96 8.46
CA GLN A 232 -6.91 -12.68 8.50
C GLN A 232 -6.01 -11.50 8.12
N GLY A 233 -6.61 -10.42 7.62
CA GLY A 233 -5.88 -9.21 7.25
C GLY A 233 -5.07 -9.32 5.94
N THR A 234 -4.99 -10.50 5.35
CA THR A 234 -4.25 -10.76 4.11
C THR A 234 -4.81 -10.02 2.91
N LYS A 235 -3.93 -9.73 1.94
CA LYS A 235 -4.32 -9.00 0.74
C LYS A 235 -5.19 -9.88 -0.16
N GLY A 236 -6.41 -9.43 -0.41
CA GLY A 236 -7.37 -10.16 -1.25
C GLY A 236 -7.98 -11.40 -0.59
N GLY A 237 -7.85 -11.54 0.73
CA GLY A 237 -8.39 -12.69 1.47
C GLY A 237 -7.65 -13.99 1.19
N ARG A 238 -6.40 -13.93 0.74
CA ARG A 238 -5.58 -15.10 0.41
C ARG A 238 -4.68 -15.42 1.59
N PRO A 239 -4.94 -16.50 2.34
CA PRO A 239 -4.07 -16.91 3.44
C PRO A 239 -2.68 -17.30 2.92
N ARG A 240 -1.71 -17.27 3.82
CA ARG A 240 -0.33 -17.76 3.62
C ARG A 240 0.18 -18.39 4.90
N ASP A 241 1.05 -19.37 4.77
CA ASP A 241 1.70 -20.04 5.90
C ASP A 241 3.19 -19.66 5.90
N GLU A 242 3.64 -19.04 6.99
CA GLU A 242 5.02 -18.58 7.18
C GLU A 242 5.82 -19.65 7.93
N PRO A 243 7.00 -20.09 7.47
CA PRO A 243 7.79 -21.08 8.20
C PRO A 243 8.22 -20.56 9.58
N LEU A 244 8.16 -21.41 10.60
CA LEU A 244 8.72 -21.11 11.92
C LEU A 244 10.19 -21.56 11.96
N GLN A 245 11.12 -20.61 11.90
CA GLN A 245 12.54 -20.88 11.66
C GLN A 245 13.46 -20.51 12.84
N THR A 246 13.00 -19.62 13.73
CA THR A 246 13.84 -19.01 14.76
C THR A 246 13.21 -19.11 16.14
N GLU A 247 14.03 -19.11 17.18
CA GLU A 247 13.53 -19.15 18.55
C GLU A 247 12.78 -17.86 18.90
N GLU A 248 13.22 -16.71 18.40
CA GLU A 248 12.56 -15.42 18.64
C GLU A 248 11.14 -15.38 18.05
N GLN A 249 10.91 -16.06 16.92
CA GLN A 249 9.56 -16.26 16.38
C GLN A 249 8.71 -17.12 17.31
N ARG A 250 9.28 -18.21 17.87
CA ARG A 250 8.58 -19.11 18.80
C ARG A 250 8.25 -18.40 20.11
N GLU A 251 9.19 -17.67 20.68
CA GLU A 251 9.01 -16.84 21.88
C GLU A 251 7.93 -15.77 21.67
N LEU A 252 7.91 -15.12 20.49
CA LEU A 252 6.86 -14.16 20.15
C LEU A 252 5.48 -14.84 20.11
N LEU A 253 5.34 -16.02 19.49
CA LEU A 253 4.07 -16.75 19.48
C LEU A 253 3.60 -17.10 20.88
N THR A 254 4.50 -17.61 21.73
CA THR A 254 4.21 -17.93 23.13
C THR A 254 3.74 -16.71 23.90
N ARG A 255 4.45 -15.57 23.78
CA ARG A 255 4.03 -14.29 24.37
C ARG A 255 2.65 -13.86 23.86
N LEU A 256 2.42 -13.91 22.55
CA LEU A 256 1.13 -13.54 21.95
C LEU A 256 -0.02 -14.42 22.46
N GLN A 257 0.19 -15.73 22.59
CA GLN A 257 -0.81 -16.67 23.13
C GLN A 257 -1.14 -16.39 24.60
N SER A 258 -0.18 -15.89 25.38
CA SER A 258 -0.41 -15.51 26.79
C SER A 258 -1.20 -14.20 26.96
N VAL A 259 -0.98 -13.22 26.06
CA VAL A 259 -1.57 -11.87 26.17
C VAL A 259 -2.91 -11.75 25.45
N VAL A 260 -3.09 -12.44 24.33
CA VAL A 260 -4.30 -12.33 23.49
C VAL A 260 -5.30 -13.38 23.95
N ALA A 261 -6.55 -12.98 24.21
CA ALA A 261 -7.61 -13.94 24.52
C ALA A 261 -7.90 -14.89 23.33
N LYS A 262 -8.32 -16.12 23.62
CA LYS A 262 -8.74 -17.09 22.59
C LYS A 262 -9.82 -16.48 21.68
N GLY A 263 -9.67 -16.68 20.36
CA GLY A 263 -10.58 -16.12 19.35
C GLY A 263 -10.37 -14.64 19.02
N TRP A 264 -9.54 -13.91 19.78
CA TRP A 264 -9.22 -12.51 19.53
C TRP A 264 -7.97 -12.32 18.66
N TYR A 265 -7.84 -11.11 18.11
CA TYR A 265 -6.68 -10.70 17.33
C TYR A 265 -5.74 -9.82 18.15
N VAL A 266 -4.49 -9.63 17.68
CA VAL A 266 -3.50 -8.75 18.31
C VAL A 266 -3.92 -7.30 18.16
N GLY A 267 -4.69 -6.80 19.12
CA GLY A 267 -5.15 -5.42 19.22
C GLY A 267 -5.77 -5.18 20.58
N GLU A 268 -5.87 -3.91 20.97
CA GLU A 268 -6.38 -3.58 22.30
C GLU A 268 -7.85 -4.04 22.43
N PRO A 269 -8.19 -4.79 23.50
CA PRO A 269 -9.55 -5.20 23.80
C PRO A 269 -10.50 -4.00 23.93
N GLY A 270 -11.77 -4.20 23.61
CA GLY A 270 -12.79 -3.14 23.67
C GLY A 270 -12.75 -2.15 22.51
N ARG A 271 -11.79 -2.26 21.58
CA ARG A 271 -11.73 -1.46 20.36
C ARG A 271 -12.16 -2.23 19.12
N THR A 272 -12.82 -1.52 18.22
CA THR A 272 -13.07 -1.99 16.85
C THR A 272 -11.75 -2.09 16.07
N ALA A 273 -11.74 -2.91 15.01
CA ALA A 273 -10.57 -3.03 14.12
C ALA A 273 -10.17 -1.69 13.48
N ALA A 274 -11.14 -0.78 13.24
CA ALA A 274 -10.88 0.56 12.75
C ALA A 274 -10.20 1.45 13.81
N GLN A 275 -10.68 1.43 15.05
CA GLN A 275 -10.04 2.15 16.16
C GLN A 275 -8.64 1.64 16.45
N ASN A 276 -8.43 0.31 16.41
CA ASN A 276 -7.10 -0.29 16.55
C ASN A 276 -6.17 0.08 15.38
N GLN A 277 -6.70 0.19 14.15
CA GLN A 277 -5.94 0.70 13.01
C GLN A 277 -5.48 2.15 13.22
N ASP A 278 -6.40 3.01 13.63
CA ASP A 278 -6.10 4.43 13.83
C ASP A 278 -5.10 4.61 14.97
N ARG A 279 -5.25 3.85 16.07
CA ARG A 279 -4.28 3.78 17.18
C ARG A 279 -2.90 3.40 16.67
N PHE A 280 -2.77 2.29 15.94
CA PHE A 280 -1.50 1.84 15.36
C PHE A 280 -0.80 2.96 14.59
N TYR A 281 -1.46 3.55 13.59
CA TYR A 281 -0.82 4.58 12.77
C TYR A 281 -0.61 5.92 13.50
N ASN A 282 -1.41 6.25 14.53
CA ASN A 282 -1.15 7.40 15.40
C ASN A 282 0.12 7.20 16.22
N VAL A 283 0.31 6.01 16.79
CA VAL A 283 1.53 5.66 17.55
C VAL A 283 2.75 5.68 16.63
N LEU A 284 2.68 5.06 15.45
CA LEU A 284 3.80 5.13 14.49
C LEU A 284 4.19 6.58 14.15
N ARG A 285 3.20 7.47 13.93
CA ARG A 285 3.46 8.90 13.72
C ARG A 285 4.13 9.56 14.92
N ARG A 286 3.69 9.24 16.15
CA ARG A 286 4.26 9.78 17.39
C ARG A 286 5.74 9.43 17.52
N PHE A 287 6.13 8.21 17.15
CA PHE A 287 7.51 7.73 17.21
C PHE A 287 8.33 8.03 15.94
N GLY A 288 7.82 8.88 15.04
CA GLY A 288 8.53 9.25 13.82
C GLY A 288 8.67 8.11 12.80
N ILE A 289 7.97 6.99 12.96
CA ILE A 289 7.93 5.84 12.03
C ILE A 289 7.09 6.23 10.80
N THR A 290 7.63 7.17 10.04
CA THR A 290 7.07 7.73 8.82
C THR A 290 8.22 8.04 7.87
N ARG A 291 7.93 8.03 6.56
CA ARG A 291 8.92 8.36 5.53
C ARG A 291 9.58 9.72 5.73
N ASN A 292 8.85 10.72 6.24
CA ASN A 292 9.37 12.09 6.36
C ASN A 292 10.22 12.31 7.62
N ALA A 293 10.11 11.44 8.63
CA ALA A 293 10.86 11.57 9.88
C ALA A 293 12.02 10.57 9.89
N LEU A 294 11.79 9.33 10.30
CA LEU A 294 12.85 8.31 10.34
C LEU A 294 13.14 7.63 8.99
N GLY A 295 12.53 8.08 7.88
CA GLY A 295 12.65 7.39 6.58
C GLY A 295 11.86 6.08 6.48
N VAL A 296 11.50 5.47 7.60
CA VAL A 296 10.90 4.14 7.68
C VAL A 296 9.38 4.14 7.80
N THR A 297 8.77 2.98 7.51
CA THR A 297 7.36 2.70 7.80
C THR A 297 7.23 1.28 8.36
N ALA A 298 6.11 0.91 8.97
CA ALA A 298 5.89 -0.49 9.37
C ALA A 298 5.97 -1.48 8.19
N HIS A 299 5.71 -1.05 6.95
CA HIS A 299 5.93 -1.91 5.79
C HIS A 299 7.42 -2.13 5.47
N GLY A 300 8.31 -1.25 5.94
CA GLY A 300 9.76 -1.40 5.83
C GLY A 300 10.29 -2.63 6.58
N LEU A 301 9.65 -3.04 7.69
CA LEU A 301 10.00 -4.30 8.40
C LEU A 301 9.77 -5.55 7.54
N ARG A 302 8.85 -5.45 6.58
CA ARG A 302 8.64 -6.52 5.60
C ARG A 302 9.68 -6.48 4.47
N HIS A 303 10.23 -5.32 4.14
CA HIS A 303 11.42 -5.24 3.28
C HIS A 303 12.64 -5.82 3.99
N GLN A 304 12.79 -5.52 5.28
CA GLN A 304 13.81 -6.12 6.15
C GLN A 304 13.75 -7.64 6.11
N SER A 305 12.63 -8.25 6.52
CA SER A 305 12.45 -9.72 6.53
C SER A 305 12.63 -10.38 5.14
N ALA A 306 12.30 -9.67 4.06
CA ALA A 306 12.53 -10.15 2.70
C ALA A 306 14.01 -10.18 2.33
N ASN A 307 14.74 -9.11 2.63
CA ASN A 307 16.17 -9.00 2.34
C ASN A 307 16.99 -9.93 3.24
N ASP A 308 16.70 -9.98 4.54
CA ASP A 308 17.38 -10.87 5.49
C ASP A 308 17.13 -12.35 5.15
N GLY A 309 15.93 -12.68 4.66
CA GLY A 309 15.63 -14.01 4.15
C GLY A 309 16.42 -14.38 2.91
N TYR A 310 16.47 -13.48 1.94
CA TYR A 310 17.26 -13.67 0.72
C TYR A 310 18.76 -13.85 1.06
N GLU A 311 19.27 -13.07 2.01
CA GLU A 311 20.64 -13.16 2.50
C GLU A 311 20.92 -14.48 3.21
N ALA A 312 20.01 -14.93 4.08
CA ALA A 312 20.15 -16.22 4.75
C ALA A 312 20.13 -17.39 3.75
N ASP A 313 19.31 -17.29 2.70
CA ASP A 313 19.22 -18.34 1.67
C ASP A 313 20.44 -18.34 0.74
N THR A 314 20.96 -17.17 0.33
CA THR A 314 22.06 -17.07 -0.66
C THR A 314 23.45 -16.93 -0.06
N GLY A 315 23.57 -16.56 1.22
CA GLY A 315 24.84 -16.16 1.83
C GLY A 315 25.36 -14.79 1.37
N ALA A 316 24.61 -14.05 0.56
CA ALA A 316 25.03 -12.77 -0.01
C ALA A 316 23.92 -11.70 0.11
N PRO A 317 24.27 -10.40 0.20
CA PRO A 317 23.29 -9.31 0.20
C PRO A 317 22.32 -9.37 -0.97
N SER A 318 21.14 -8.78 -0.81
CA SER A 318 20.24 -8.59 -1.94
C SER A 318 20.77 -7.49 -2.90
N PRO A 319 20.31 -7.45 -4.17
CA PRO A 319 20.72 -6.40 -5.11
C PRO A 319 20.51 -4.97 -4.58
N VAL A 320 19.39 -4.71 -3.89
CA VAL A 320 19.12 -3.39 -3.29
C VAL A 320 20.02 -3.05 -2.11
N ARG A 321 20.71 -4.05 -1.54
CA ARG A 321 21.72 -3.92 -0.49
C ARG A 321 23.15 -3.94 -1.02
N GLY A 322 23.33 -3.80 -2.34
CA GLY A 322 24.64 -3.59 -2.96
C GLY A 322 25.31 -4.84 -3.51
N GLN A 323 24.61 -5.98 -3.57
CA GLN A 323 25.17 -7.16 -4.24
C GLN A 323 25.18 -6.97 -5.75
N HIS A 324 26.34 -7.21 -6.37
CA HIS A 324 26.53 -7.06 -7.82
C HIS A 324 26.64 -8.40 -8.57
N GLU A 325 27.15 -9.45 -7.90
CA GLU A 325 27.29 -10.79 -8.48
C GLU A 325 26.12 -11.68 -8.11
N ARG A 326 25.54 -12.38 -9.09
CA ARG A 326 24.38 -13.23 -8.89
C ARG A 326 24.80 -14.54 -8.21
N PRO A 327 24.31 -14.86 -6.99
CA PRO A 327 24.54 -16.16 -6.37
C PRO A 327 23.97 -17.31 -7.21
N GLU A 328 24.56 -18.49 -7.15
CA GLU A 328 24.10 -19.67 -7.89
C GLU A 328 22.63 -20.02 -7.57
N ASN A 329 22.24 -19.85 -6.30
CA ASN A 329 20.89 -20.13 -5.80
C ASN A 329 19.97 -18.89 -5.78
N ASP A 330 20.28 -17.80 -6.51
CA ASP A 330 19.46 -16.58 -6.58
C ASP A 330 18.00 -16.85 -6.96
N ALA A 331 17.78 -17.78 -7.90
CA ALA A 331 16.44 -18.13 -8.37
C ALA A 331 15.58 -18.75 -7.24
N ASP A 332 16.17 -19.66 -6.48
CA ASP A 332 15.51 -20.37 -5.37
C ASP A 332 15.27 -19.42 -4.20
N ALA A 333 16.24 -18.58 -3.85
CA ALA A 333 16.08 -17.55 -2.82
C ALA A 333 14.99 -16.53 -3.18
N ARG A 334 14.90 -16.12 -4.45
CA ARG A 334 13.80 -15.26 -4.93
C ARG A 334 12.45 -15.96 -4.87
N TYR A 335 12.41 -17.27 -5.11
CA TYR A 335 11.20 -18.07 -4.97
C TYR A 335 10.76 -18.14 -3.52
N ARG A 336 11.65 -18.56 -2.61
CA ARG A 336 11.44 -18.57 -1.14
C ARG A 336 10.98 -17.20 -0.64
N THR A 337 11.63 -16.12 -1.07
CA THR A 337 11.23 -14.73 -0.77
C THR A 337 9.81 -14.43 -1.26
N ALA A 338 9.44 -14.81 -2.49
CA ALA A 338 8.10 -14.57 -3.00
C ALA A 338 7.04 -15.34 -2.19
N ILE A 339 7.33 -16.59 -1.84
CA ILE A 339 6.46 -17.47 -1.04
C ILE A 339 6.29 -16.95 0.39
N ARG A 340 7.39 -16.61 1.08
CA ARG A 340 7.40 -15.92 2.38
C ARG A 340 6.46 -14.73 2.38
N LEU A 341 6.56 -13.92 1.34
CA LEU A 341 5.77 -12.71 1.17
C LEU A 341 4.31 -13.00 0.68
N GLY A 342 3.89 -14.25 0.56
CA GLY A 342 2.55 -14.64 0.13
C GLY A 342 2.21 -14.17 -1.28
N HIS A 343 3.20 -14.14 -2.17
CA HIS A 343 3.03 -13.80 -3.58
C HIS A 343 2.99 -15.06 -4.44
N SER A 344 2.00 -15.15 -5.32
CA SER A 344 1.87 -16.26 -6.27
C SER A 344 2.74 -16.11 -7.53
N ARG A 345 3.53 -15.03 -7.64
CA ARG A 345 4.33 -14.71 -8.83
C ARG A 345 5.75 -14.40 -8.39
N LEU A 346 6.72 -15.15 -8.91
CA LEU A 346 8.14 -15.00 -8.61
C LEU A 346 8.62 -13.57 -8.77
N ARG A 347 8.25 -12.91 -9.88
CA ARG A 347 8.61 -11.50 -10.15
C ARG A 347 8.26 -10.53 -9.02
N SER A 348 7.37 -10.90 -8.10
CA SER A 348 7.01 -10.05 -6.98
C SER A 348 8.12 -9.89 -5.94
N SER A 349 9.09 -10.81 -5.87
CA SER A 349 10.25 -10.66 -5.00
C SER A 349 11.09 -9.45 -5.40
N THR A 350 11.16 -9.11 -6.70
CA THR A 350 11.90 -7.94 -7.21
C THR A 350 11.41 -6.60 -6.65
N PHE A 351 10.18 -6.52 -6.13
CA PHE A 351 9.69 -5.34 -5.41
C PHE A 351 10.36 -5.12 -4.04
N TYR A 352 11.08 -6.12 -3.54
CA TYR A 352 11.73 -6.10 -2.24
C TYR A 352 13.25 -6.21 -2.38
N VAL A 353 13.72 -7.26 -3.08
CA VAL A 353 15.16 -7.54 -3.24
C VAL A 353 15.78 -6.86 -4.46
N GLY A 354 14.99 -6.21 -5.31
CA GLY A 354 15.47 -5.60 -6.56
C GLY A 354 15.74 -6.61 -7.68
N THR A 355 16.47 -6.17 -8.69
CA THR A 355 16.96 -7.02 -9.79
C THR A 355 18.46 -6.93 -9.83
N MET A 356 19.12 -8.05 -10.14
CA MET A 356 20.47 -7.99 -10.67
C MET A 356 20.36 -7.54 -12.12
N GLY A 357 21.23 -6.63 -12.56
CA GLY A 357 21.40 -6.36 -13.99
C GLY A 357 21.62 -7.68 -14.76
N LYS A 358 21.36 -7.70 -16.07
CA LYS A 358 21.82 -8.84 -16.87
C LYS A 358 23.34 -8.95 -16.73
N ALA A 359 23.87 -10.16 -16.62
CA ALA A 359 25.32 -10.36 -16.65
C ALA A 359 25.90 -9.64 -17.88
N GLY A 360 26.80 -8.67 -17.66
CA GLY A 360 27.39 -7.83 -18.71
C GLY A 360 26.75 -6.46 -18.95
N GLN A 361 25.73 -6.05 -18.18
CA GLN A 361 25.25 -4.65 -18.15
C GLN A 361 25.40 -4.12 -16.72
N ALA A 362 26.56 -3.54 -16.42
CA ALA A 362 26.69 -2.66 -15.26
C ALA A 362 25.72 -1.49 -15.48
N ASP A 363 24.84 -1.23 -14.51
CA ASP A 363 24.12 0.03 -14.45
C ASP A 363 25.17 1.14 -14.31
N ALA A 364 25.37 1.91 -15.38
CA ALA A 364 26.24 3.06 -15.34
C ALA A 364 25.78 3.98 -14.20
N PRO A 365 26.67 4.43 -13.30
CA PRO A 365 26.30 5.40 -12.30
C PRO A 365 25.76 6.62 -13.03
N ALA A 366 24.58 7.09 -12.61
CA ALA A 366 24.03 8.35 -13.10
C ALA A 366 25.09 9.43 -12.91
N CYS A 367 25.51 10.08 -14.00
CA CYS A 367 26.44 11.20 -13.94
C CYS A 367 26.00 12.16 -12.84
N ALA A 368 26.89 12.38 -11.86
CA ALA A 368 26.79 13.53 -10.99
C ALA A 368 26.76 14.79 -11.88
N PRO A 369 25.94 15.80 -11.53
CA PRO A 369 25.97 17.05 -12.27
C PRO A 369 27.35 17.68 -12.10
N GLU A 370 28.07 17.83 -13.22
CA GLU A 370 29.30 18.62 -13.27
C GLU A 370 29.00 20.05 -12.79
N GLY A 371 29.70 20.47 -11.75
CA GLY A 371 29.67 21.84 -11.28
C GLY A 371 30.20 22.77 -12.35
N ALA A 372 29.39 23.75 -12.76
CA ALA A 372 29.84 24.87 -13.56
C ALA A 372 30.74 25.80 -12.72
N PRO A 373 31.71 26.48 -13.35
CA PRO A 373 32.91 26.98 -12.69
C PRO A 373 32.71 28.32 -11.98
N VAL A 374 33.53 28.54 -10.96
CA VAL A 374 33.71 29.80 -10.26
C VAL A 374 34.34 30.81 -11.22
N GLU A 375 33.58 31.82 -11.64
CA GLU A 375 34.13 33.04 -12.23
C GLU A 375 34.84 33.84 -11.12
N GLN A 376 36.17 33.87 -11.20
CA GLN A 376 36.96 34.95 -10.62
C GLN A 376 37.05 36.06 -11.67
N SER A 377 36.56 37.25 -11.33
CA SER A 377 37.06 38.49 -11.94
C SER A 377 37.06 39.59 -10.87
N SER A 378 38.16 40.34 -10.91
CA SER A 378 38.58 41.39 -9.99
C SER A 378 37.66 42.60 -9.95
#